data_AF-A0A497H1S4-F1
#
_entry.id   AF-A0A497H1S4-F1
#
_cell.length_a   1.000
_cell.length_b   1.000
_cell.length_c   1.000
_cell.angle_alpha   90.00
_cell.angle_beta   90.00
_cell.angle_gamma   90.00
#
_symmetry.space_group_name_H-M   'P 1'
#
loop_
_entity.id
_entity.type
_entity.pdbx_description
1 polymer ?
#
loop_
_entity_poly.entity_id
_entity_poly.type
_entity_poly.pdbx_seq_one_letter_code
_entity_poly.pdbx_strand_id
1 'polypeptide(L)'
;MNADQVMNKVVSPHAVWRRMRQLTGRKIEKRAVFELVCHVERQIDRIILRSMEEFEALNEAREVQGLRQKVMIDGTCVAHAIKNMYSDSIYIVPEKGGGDRKESGDDEERHPQLKRSEVFGYG
;
A
#
# COMPACT_ATOMS: atom_id res chain seq x y z
N MET A 1 32.91 -3.98 21.97
CA MET A 1 31.55 -4.56 21.85
C MET A 1 31.13 -4.37 20.40
N ASN A 2 30.99 -5.45 19.62
CA ASN A 2 30.75 -5.39 18.17
C ASN A 2 29.29 -5.01 17.91
N ALA A 3 29.08 -3.85 17.29
CA ALA A 3 27.76 -3.35 16.88
C ALA A 3 27.15 -4.11 15.69
N ASP A 4 27.90 -5.04 15.07
CA ASP A 4 27.52 -5.70 13.81
C ASP A 4 26.70 -6.99 13.97
N GLN A 5 26.40 -7.44 15.20
CA GLN A 5 25.83 -8.78 15.43
C GLN A 5 24.34 -8.84 15.80
N VAL A 6 23.61 -7.72 15.77
CA VAL A 6 22.16 -7.71 16.04
C VAL A 6 21.36 -7.14 14.86
N MET A 7 21.82 -7.38 13.62
CA MET A 7 20.91 -7.30 12.48
C MET A 7 20.16 -8.64 12.40
N ASN A 8 18.95 -8.66 12.96
CA ASN A 8 17.94 -9.64 12.59
C ASN A 8 17.75 -9.53 11.07
N LYS A 9 18.40 -10.40 10.30
CA LYS A 9 18.33 -10.39 8.84
C LYS A 9 16.88 -10.64 8.45
N VAL A 10 16.23 -9.61 7.93
CA VAL A 10 14.81 -9.61 7.56
C VAL A 10 14.54 -10.65 6.46
N VAL A 11 15.55 -10.96 5.65
CA VAL A 11 15.46 -11.93 4.55
C VAL A 11 16.52 -13.03 4.70
N SER A 12 16.07 -14.29 4.76
CA SER A 12 16.98 -15.45 4.85
C SER A 12 17.65 -15.76 3.51
N PRO A 13 19.00 -15.70 3.41
CA PRO A 13 19.71 -16.01 2.16
C PRO A 13 19.48 -17.45 1.68
N HIS A 14 19.33 -18.39 2.62
CA HIS A 14 19.07 -19.78 2.25
C HIS A 14 17.69 -19.97 1.62
N ALA A 15 16.66 -19.28 2.12
CA ALA A 15 15.32 -19.31 1.55
C ALA A 15 15.31 -18.71 0.13
N VAL A 16 15.99 -17.59 -0.07
CA VAL A 16 16.13 -16.94 -1.38
C VAL A 16 16.86 -17.86 -2.36
N TRP A 17 18.02 -18.41 -1.98
CA TRP A 17 18.76 -19.35 -2.83
C TRP A 17 17.92 -20.56 -3.26
N ARG A 18 17.19 -21.17 -2.31
CA ARG A 18 16.31 -22.31 -2.58
C ARG A 18 15.23 -21.94 -3.58
N ARG A 19 14.58 -20.78 -3.40
CA ARG A 19 13.53 -20.30 -4.31
C ARG A 19 14.08 -20.01 -5.70
N MET A 20 15.23 -19.35 -5.81
CA MET A 20 15.85 -19.07 -7.11
C MET A 20 16.22 -20.36 -7.86
N ARG A 21 16.72 -21.39 -7.17
CA ARG A 21 17.00 -22.70 -7.79
C ARG A 21 15.73 -23.39 -8.26
N GLN A 22 14.65 -23.34 -7.47
CA GLN A 22 13.35 -23.91 -7.88
C GLN A 22 12.80 -23.24 -9.13
N LEU A 23 12.92 -21.91 -9.24
CA LEU A 23 12.39 -21.17 -10.39
C LEU A 23 13.24 -21.33 -11.65
N THR A 24 14.56 -21.41 -11.52
CA THR A 24 15.47 -21.41 -12.69
C THR A 24 15.95 -22.79 -13.10
N GLY A 25 15.92 -23.78 -12.21
CA GLY A 25 16.57 -25.09 -12.41
C GLY A 25 18.10 -25.03 -12.49
N ARG A 26 18.71 -23.85 -12.29
CA ARG A 26 20.15 -23.63 -12.51
C ARG A 26 20.95 -23.73 -11.21
N LYS A 27 22.27 -23.86 -11.36
CA LYS A 27 23.21 -23.64 -10.26
C LYS A 27 23.31 -22.13 -10.00
N ILE A 28 23.30 -21.74 -8.73
CA ILE A 28 23.30 -20.33 -8.32
C ILE A 28 24.45 -20.13 -7.35
N GLU A 29 25.28 -19.14 -7.65
CA GLU A 29 26.40 -18.75 -6.81
C GLU A 29 25.90 -18.14 -5.50
N LYS A 30 26.53 -18.52 -4.38
CA LYS A 30 26.18 -17.98 -3.05
C LYS A 30 26.33 -16.46 -3.00
N ARG A 31 27.38 -15.91 -3.63
CA ARG A 31 27.65 -14.47 -3.66
C ARG A 31 26.52 -13.69 -4.34
N ALA A 32 25.99 -14.21 -5.46
CA ALA A 32 24.86 -13.59 -6.15
C ALA A 32 23.61 -13.51 -5.25
N VAL A 33 23.36 -14.54 -4.42
CA VAL A 33 22.26 -14.53 -3.47
C VAL A 33 22.48 -13.50 -2.36
N PHE A 34 23.70 -13.38 -1.84
CA PHE A 34 24.02 -12.37 -0.85
C PHE A 34 23.81 -10.95 -1.40
N GLU A 35 24.29 -10.67 -2.62
CA GLU A 35 24.08 -9.37 -3.27
C GLU A 35 22.58 -9.04 -3.41
N LEU A 36 21.78 -10.02 -3.84
CA LEU A 36 20.32 -9.85 -3.94
C LEU A 36 19.68 -9.58 -2.58
N VAL A 37 20.04 -10.33 -1.55
CA VAL A 37 19.53 -10.13 -0.19
C VAL A 37 19.89 -8.73 0.32
N CYS A 38 21.15 -8.33 0.20
CA CYS A 38 21.59 -7.00 0.59
C CYS A 38 20.87 -5.91 -0.20
N HIS A 39 20.60 -6.12 -1.48
CA HIS A 39 19.79 -5.19 -2.27
C HIS A 39 18.38 -5.07 -1.71
N VAL A 40 17.69 -6.19 -1.45
CA VAL A 40 16.34 -6.20 -0.90
C VAL A 40 16.30 -5.54 0.49
N GLU A 41 17.24 -5.84 1.37
CA GLU A 41 17.34 -5.22 2.70
C GLU A 41 17.47 -3.69 2.59
N ARG A 42 18.34 -3.18 1.70
CA ARG A 42 18.44 -1.74 1.43
C ARG A 42 17.15 -1.14 0.89
N GLN A 43 16.38 -1.88 0.08
CA GLN A 43 15.07 -1.40 -0.38
C GLN A 43 14.05 -1.36 0.75
N ILE A 44 14.05 -2.34 1.66
CA ILE A 44 13.20 -2.34 2.86
C ILE A 44 13.49 -1.08 3.70
N ASP A 45 14.77 -0.78 3.95
CA ASP A 45 15.16 0.41 4.72
C ASP A 45 14.63 1.70 4.07
N ARG A 46 14.79 1.83 2.75
CA ARG A 46 14.27 2.98 1.99
C ARG A 46 12.75 3.10 2.07
N ILE A 47 12.03 1.98 1.95
CA ILE A 47 10.57 1.96 2.05
C ILE A 47 10.14 2.37 3.46
N ILE A 48 10.83 1.92 4.52
CA ILE A 48 10.52 2.31 5.91
C ILE A 48 10.68 3.81 6.08
N LEU A 49 11.82 4.37 5.67
CA LEU A 49 12.07 5.82 5.78
C LEU A 49 11.02 6.62 5.01
N ARG A 50 10.71 6.21 3.78
CA ARG A 50 9.69 6.91 2.99
C ARG A 50 8.29 6.76 3.61
N SER A 51 7.97 5.61 4.20
CA SER A 51 6.70 5.40 4.90
C SER A 51 6.55 6.31 6.12
N MET A 52 7.67 6.65 6.78
CA MET A 52 7.67 7.64 7.86
C MET A 52 7.38 9.05 7.34
N GLU A 53 8.02 9.47 6.25
CA GLU A 53 7.77 10.78 5.63
C GLU A 53 6.29 10.94 5.22
N GLU A 54 5.70 9.91 4.59
CA GLU A 54 4.29 9.92 4.21
C GLU A 54 3.35 9.92 5.44
N PHE A 55 3.76 9.26 6.52
CA PHE A 55 3.03 9.24 7.78
C PHE A 55 3.02 10.62 8.45
N GLU A 56 4.17 11.30 8.48
CA GLU A 56 4.32 12.65 9.02
C GLU A 56 3.52 13.66 8.19
N ALA A 57 3.66 13.64 6.87
CA ALA A 57 2.90 14.51 5.96
C ALA A 57 1.37 14.33 6.12
N LEU A 58 0.91 13.09 6.31
CA LEU A 58 -0.51 12.83 6.57
C LEU A 58 -0.97 13.41 7.91
N ASN A 59 -0.14 13.35 8.94
CA ASN A 59 -0.45 13.90 10.25
C ASN A 59 -0.46 15.42 10.26
N GLU A 60 0.48 16.06 9.57
CA GLU A 60 0.50 17.52 9.36
C GLU A 60 -0.79 17.98 8.66
N ALA A 61 -1.19 17.29 7.58
CA ALA A 61 -2.43 17.62 6.87
C ALA A 61 -3.68 17.46 7.76
N ARG A 62 -3.71 16.44 8.61
CA ARG A 62 -4.81 16.20 9.56
C ARG A 62 -4.86 17.26 10.65
N GLU A 63 -3.70 17.69 11.15
CA GLU A 63 -3.61 18.75 12.16
C GLU A 63 -4.19 20.07 11.63
N VAL A 64 -3.84 20.46 10.40
CA VAL A 64 -4.41 21.65 9.73
C VAL A 64 -5.94 21.55 9.61
N GLN A 65 -6.48 20.35 9.42
CA GLN A 65 -7.91 20.09 9.33
C GLN A 65 -8.60 19.91 10.70
N GLY A 66 -7.86 20.00 11.82
CA GLY A 66 -8.39 19.72 13.15
C GLY A 66 -8.79 18.25 13.37
N LEU A 67 -8.27 17.34 12.56
CA LEU A 67 -8.55 15.91 12.62
C LEU A 67 -7.56 15.20 13.56
N ARG A 68 -7.99 14.06 14.11
CA ARG A 68 -7.13 13.22 14.94
C ARG A 68 -5.95 12.67 14.15
N GLN A 69 -4.75 12.92 14.67
CA GLN A 69 -3.51 12.36 14.13
C GLN A 69 -3.48 10.82 14.24
N LYS A 70 -2.81 10.22 13.27
CA LYS A 70 -2.51 8.79 13.22
C LYS A 70 -1.33 8.50 14.15
N VAL A 71 -1.36 7.35 14.82
CA VAL A 71 -0.36 6.97 15.84
C VAL A 71 0.58 5.86 15.34
N MET A 72 0.24 5.20 14.23
CA MET A 72 0.96 4.03 13.73
C MET A 72 1.07 4.08 12.20
N ILE A 73 2.23 3.70 11.68
CA ILE A 73 2.45 3.42 10.27
C ILE A 73 1.67 2.16 9.91
N ASP A 74 0.77 2.25 8.94
CA ASP A 74 0.01 1.11 8.46
C ASP A 74 0.31 0.80 6.99
N GLY A 75 -0.40 -0.20 6.46
CA GLY A 75 -0.23 -0.63 5.08
C GLY A 75 -0.49 0.48 4.05
N THR A 76 -1.30 1.49 4.37
CA THR A 76 -1.56 2.63 3.47
C THR A 76 -0.34 3.54 3.38
N CYS A 77 0.32 3.84 4.51
CA CYS A 77 1.57 4.60 4.53
C CYS A 77 2.65 3.91 3.67
N VAL A 78 2.78 2.58 3.82
CA VAL A 78 3.73 1.78 3.04
C VAL A 78 3.37 1.74 1.55
N ALA A 79 2.10 1.56 1.21
CA ALA A 79 1.64 1.53 -0.17
C ALA A 79 1.87 2.88 -0.87
N HIS A 80 1.61 3.99 -0.18
CA HIS A 80 1.87 5.34 -0.69
C HIS A 80 3.36 5.58 -0.87
N ALA A 81 4.18 5.19 0.11
CA ALA A 81 5.63 5.29 0.01
C ALA A 81 6.18 4.54 -1.21
N ILE A 82 5.75 3.29 -1.41
CA ILE A 82 6.14 2.50 -2.59
C ILE A 82 5.67 3.20 -3.87
N LYS A 83 4.40 3.63 -3.94
CA LYS A 83 3.86 4.31 -5.11
C LYS A 83 4.67 5.55 -5.46
N ASN A 84 5.01 6.37 -4.47
CA ASN A 84 5.75 7.63 -4.67
C ASN A 84 7.24 7.39 -4.98
N MET A 85 7.84 6.33 -4.45
CA MET A 85 9.23 5.95 -4.79
C MET A 85 9.35 5.50 -6.25
N TYR A 86 8.32 4.85 -6.77
CA TYR A 86 8.35 4.21 -8.08
C TYR A 86 7.45 4.90 -9.11
N SER A 87 6.82 6.03 -8.81
CA SER A 87 5.88 6.70 -9.73
C SER A 87 6.52 7.20 -11.03
N ASP A 88 7.84 7.38 -11.06
CA ASP A 88 8.61 7.70 -12.27
C ASP A 88 9.09 6.44 -13.02
N SER A 89 8.79 5.25 -12.50
CA SER A 89 9.14 3.96 -13.07
C SER A 89 7.86 3.15 -13.32
N ILE A 90 7.82 2.36 -14.38
CA ILE A 90 6.63 1.62 -14.84
C ILE A 90 6.37 0.40 -13.92
N TYR A 91 6.14 0.62 -12.62
CA TYR A 91 5.77 -0.41 -11.65
C TYR A 91 4.27 -0.32 -11.38
N ILE A 92 3.52 -1.19 -12.05
CA ILE A 92 2.09 -1.41 -11.78
C ILE A 92 1.98 -2.13 -10.43
N VAL A 93 1.74 -1.40 -9.36
CA VAL A 93 1.22 -1.99 -8.12
C VAL A 93 -0.20 -2.48 -8.44
N PRO A 94 -0.51 -3.79 -8.27
CA PRO A 94 -1.87 -4.25 -8.49
C PRO A 94 -2.80 -3.56 -7.49
N GLU A 95 -3.71 -2.74 -8.00
CA GLU A 95 -4.81 -2.20 -7.21
C GLU A 95 -5.58 -3.38 -6.61
N LYS A 96 -5.59 -3.48 -5.28
CA LYS A 96 -6.55 -4.34 -4.59
C LYS A 96 -7.93 -3.74 -4.84
N GLY A 97 -8.64 -4.29 -5.82
CA GLY A 97 -10.09 -4.19 -5.92
C GLY A 97 -10.71 -4.80 -4.67
N GLY A 98 -11.16 -3.95 -3.76
CA GLY A 98 -11.81 -4.32 -2.51
C GLY A 98 -12.85 -3.27 -2.15
N GLY A 99 -13.89 -3.18 -2.97
CA GLY A 99 -15.14 -2.51 -2.61
C GLY A 99 -16.17 -3.58 -2.25
N ASP A 100 -16.52 -3.63 -0.96
CA ASP A 100 -17.48 -4.55 -0.38
C ASP A 100 -18.83 -4.58 -1.11
N ARG A 101 -19.39 -5.78 -1.19
CA ARG A 101 -20.79 -6.06 -1.53
C ARG A 101 -21.74 -5.16 -0.74
N LYS A 102 -22.69 -4.53 -1.44
CA LYS A 102 -24.06 -4.36 -0.94
C LYS A 102 -25.02 -5.05 -1.90
N GLU A 103 -25.30 -6.30 -1.55
CA GLU A 103 -26.48 -7.02 -1.93
C GLU A 103 -27.65 -6.50 -1.07
N SER A 104 -28.64 -5.91 -1.72
CA SER A 104 -30.02 -5.85 -1.23
C SER A 104 -30.88 -5.57 -2.44
N GLY A 105 -31.45 -6.65 -2.98
CA GLY A 105 -32.59 -6.56 -3.87
C GLY A 105 -33.80 -6.02 -3.12
N ASP A 106 -34.67 -5.37 -3.86
CA ASP A 106 -36.05 -5.81 -3.96
C ASP A 106 -36.64 -5.28 -5.26
N ASP A 107 -37.22 -6.20 -6.02
CA ASP A 107 -38.13 -5.95 -7.13
C ASP A 107 -39.29 -5.07 -6.67
N GLU A 108 -39.62 -4.01 -7.42
CA GLU A 108 -41.03 -3.72 -7.73
C GLU A 108 -41.16 -2.73 -8.91
N GLU A 109 -41.58 -3.32 -10.02
CA GLU A 109 -42.46 -2.81 -11.07
C GLU A 109 -43.29 -1.53 -10.77
N ARG A 110 -43.42 -0.69 -11.82
CA ARG A 110 -44.53 0.24 -12.16
C ARG A 110 -44.42 1.73 -11.78
N HIS A 111 -44.28 2.54 -12.84
CA HIS A 111 -44.82 3.92 -12.96
C HIS A 111 -46.33 3.94 -12.62
N PRO A 112 -46.92 5.01 -12.03
CA PRO A 112 -47.19 6.25 -12.79
C PRO A 112 -47.22 7.59 -12.01
N GLN A 113 -47.30 8.63 -12.82
CA GLN A 113 -47.49 10.06 -12.53
C GLN A 113 -48.41 10.40 -11.35
N LEU A 114 -48.02 11.41 -10.57
CA LEU A 114 -48.96 12.24 -9.82
C LEU A 114 -48.58 13.71 -9.92
N LYS A 115 -49.44 14.46 -10.64
CA LYS A 115 -49.52 15.92 -10.64
C LYS A 115 -49.67 16.40 -9.20
N ARG A 116 -48.87 17.39 -8.80
CA ARG A 116 -49.22 18.26 -7.67
C ARG A 116 -49.08 19.71 -8.07
N SER A 117 -50.24 20.35 -8.10
CA SER A 117 -50.50 21.78 -8.19
C SER A 117 -50.08 22.51 -6.93
N GLU A 118 -49.33 23.60 -7.07
CA GLU A 118 -49.23 24.76 -6.16
C GLU A 118 -48.89 25.94 -7.09
N VAL A 119 -49.81 26.79 -7.55
CA VAL A 119 -50.50 27.93 -6.90
C VAL A 119 -49.62 28.81 -5.99
N PHE A 120 -49.51 30.07 -6.43
CA PHE A 120 -49.11 31.33 -5.76
C PHE A 120 -47.64 31.77 -5.68
N GLY A 121 -47.38 32.97 -6.21
CA GLY A 121 -46.44 33.92 -5.59
C GLY A 121 -45.77 34.96 -6.49
N TYR A 122 -46.45 36.10 -6.71
CA TYR A 122 -45.99 37.48 -6.95
C TYR A 122 -44.74 37.80 -7.81
N GLY A 123 -44.95 38.67 -8.81
CA GLY A 123 -43.93 39.39 -9.56
C GLY A 123 -44.51 39.98 -10.84
#